data_AF-A0A2J6TJZ0-F1
#
_entry.id   AF-A0A2J6TJZ0-F1
#
_cell.length_a   1.000
_cell.length_b   1.000
_cell.length_c   1.000
_cell.angle_alpha   90.00
_cell.angle_beta   90.00
_cell.angle_gamma   90.00
#
_symmetry.space_group_name_H-M   'P 1'
#
loop_
_entity.id
_entity.type
_entity.pdbx_description
1 polymer ?
#
loop_
_entity_poly.entity_id
_entity_poly.type
_entity_poly.pdbx_seq_one_letter_code
_entity_poly.pdbx_strand_id
1 'polypeptide(L)'
;MAFYFALPSDESQHLAGFSAFERQVFSDLVHTLRLGVHLHQKVDGSASELDETVEGHALAQKYIATALASDFTADKFFPLRLTGASMRQIIQILPIQSSTTALDVFQLAIFRVFGFGDKAHLTALTLPQSTSPNFNSLATTITAWGGPSNIALPVYGNFQVVKSKVPTMLTLLWEFSQALHNDYTTQKTTGAALTFASVYKSLADKRIPSLPSGGIIPWVLVSDFVEYGICLSPTAQDLAEHIMPSSKSSKGSPSGPTAGLKHAADISKEEMPKDAAALAGVLRKVMQVLMKPGKEMKTVMKLVGACEEAQGRKVNVVDVEHALCKVSRQLGMAKKVKG
;
A
#
# COMPACT_ATOMS: atom_id res chain seq x y z
N MET A 1 1.40 24.54 5.73
CA MET A 1 1.70 24.20 4.32
C MET A 1 0.37 23.80 3.73
N ALA A 2 -0.10 24.49 2.70
CA ALA A 2 -1.38 24.14 2.09
C ALA A 2 -1.22 23.01 1.08
N PHE A 3 -2.22 22.13 1.06
CA PHE A 3 -2.38 21.10 0.05
C PHE A 3 -3.29 21.60 -1.06
N TYR A 4 -2.92 21.30 -2.31
CA TYR A 4 -3.63 21.75 -3.51
C TYR A 4 -5.09 21.28 -3.55
N PHE A 5 -5.29 19.98 -3.35
CA PHE A 5 -6.63 19.38 -3.33
C PHE A 5 -7.28 19.41 -1.94
N ALA A 6 -7.42 20.60 -1.35
CA ALA A 6 -8.06 20.75 -0.05
C ALA A 6 -9.53 20.29 -0.05
N LEU A 7 -10.00 19.83 1.11
CA LEU A 7 -11.43 19.61 1.34
C LEU A 7 -12.12 20.99 1.41
N PRO A 8 -13.21 21.22 0.65
CA PRO A 8 -13.99 22.45 0.77
C PRO A 8 -14.45 22.71 2.21
N SER A 9 -14.45 23.99 2.61
CA SER A 9 -14.72 24.38 4.00
C SER A 9 -16.16 24.07 4.44
N ASP A 10 -17.12 24.14 3.53
CA ASP A 10 -18.51 23.74 3.73
C ASP A 10 -18.63 22.23 4.01
N GLU A 11 -17.94 21.38 3.24
CA GLU A 11 -17.93 19.93 3.50
C GLU A 11 -17.24 19.56 4.82
N SER A 12 -16.26 20.35 5.24
CA SER A 12 -15.57 20.14 6.52
C SER A 12 -16.48 20.29 7.75
N GLN A 13 -17.58 21.06 7.62
CA GLN A 13 -18.55 21.24 8.71
C GLN A 13 -19.33 19.95 9.00
N HIS A 14 -19.49 19.08 8.01
CA HIS A 14 -20.11 17.76 8.20
C HIS A 14 -19.23 16.78 8.98
N LEU A 15 -17.99 17.18 9.28
CA LEU A 15 -17.08 16.48 10.19
C LEU A 15 -17.11 17.09 11.60
N ALA A 16 -18.25 17.64 12.04
CA ALA A 16 -18.38 18.25 13.37
C ALA A 16 -18.05 17.28 14.52
N GLY A 17 -18.35 15.98 14.35
CA GLY A 17 -18.03 14.93 15.34
C GLY A 17 -16.57 14.47 15.34
N PHE A 18 -15.72 15.05 14.48
CA PHE A 18 -14.29 14.78 14.44
C PHE A 18 -13.54 15.76 15.36
N SER A 19 -12.43 15.33 15.97
CA SER A 19 -11.46 16.25 16.58
C SER A 19 -10.71 17.05 15.51
N ALA A 20 -9.90 18.04 15.89
CA ALA A 20 -9.10 18.77 14.90
C ALA A 20 -8.05 17.84 14.25
N PHE A 21 -7.45 16.93 15.01
CA PHE A 21 -6.57 15.89 14.48
C PHE A 21 -7.30 15.00 13.47
N GLU A 22 -8.47 14.47 13.83
CA GLU A 22 -9.23 13.57 12.95
C GLU A 22 -9.63 14.27 11.64
N ARG A 23 -10.05 15.55 11.71
CA ARG A 23 -10.33 16.36 10.51
C ARG A 23 -9.09 16.55 9.64
N GLN A 24 -7.93 16.80 10.25
CA GLN A 24 -6.68 16.97 9.51
C GLN A 24 -6.26 15.67 8.82
N VAL A 25 -6.30 14.53 9.52
CA VAL A 25 -6.03 13.21 8.92
C VAL A 25 -6.94 12.96 7.72
N PHE A 26 -8.25 13.23 7.86
CA PHE A 26 -9.19 13.07 6.75
C PHE A 26 -8.88 14.01 5.57
N SER A 27 -8.55 15.28 5.86
CA SER A 27 -8.16 16.25 4.83
C SER A 27 -6.92 15.81 4.05
N ASP A 28 -5.88 15.34 4.75
CA ASP A 28 -4.64 14.85 4.15
C ASP A 28 -4.89 13.63 3.24
N LEU A 29 -5.79 12.74 3.67
CA LEU A 29 -6.23 11.59 2.88
C LEU A 29 -7.01 12.01 1.63
N VAL A 30 -7.97 12.93 1.76
CA VAL A 30 -8.74 13.46 0.62
C VAL A 30 -7.80 14.08 -0.42
N HIS A 31 -6.85 14.90 0.04
CA HIS A 31 -5.84 15.49 -0.85
C HIS A 31 -5.06 14.41 -1.60
N THR A 32 -4.57 13.43 -0.86
CA THR A 32 -3.68 12.39 -1.37
C THR A 32 -4.40 11.43 -2.32
N LEU A 33 -5.64 11.07 -2.03
CA LEU A 33 -6.48 10.26 -2.92
C LEU A 33 -6.82 11.01 -4.21
N ARG A 34 -7.15 12.31 -4.14
CA ARG A 34 -7.38 13.14 -5.34
C ARG A 34 -6.12 13.22 -6.21
N LEU A 35 -4.94 13.34 -5.58
CA LEU A 35 -3.69 13.30 -6.31
C LEU A 35 -3.49 11.95 -7.01
N GLY A 36 -3.89 10.84 -6.38
CA GLY A 36 -3.83 9.53 -6.99
C GLY A 36 -4.80 9.33 -8.16
N VAL A 37 -6.02 9.87 -8.06
CA VAL A 37 -6.97 9.92 -9.19
C VAL A 37 -6.38 10.74 -10.34
N HIS A 38 -5.83 11.93 -10.03
CA HIS A 38 -5.22 12.79 -11.05
C HIS A 38 -4.02 12.12 -11.73
N LEU A 39 -3.16 11.42 -10.98
CA LEU A 39 -2.04 10.67 -11.55
C LEU A 39 -2.51 9.57 -12.50
N HIS A 40 -3.52 8.81 -12.12
CA HIS A 40 -4.13 7.81 -12.97
C HIS A 40 -4.70 8.44 -14.27
N GLN A 41 -5.44 9.53 -14.14
CA GLN A 41 -5.98 10.27 -15.29
C GLN A 41 -4.88 10.87 -16.19
N LYS A 42 -3.73 11.29 -15.65
CA LYS A 42 -2.59 11.76 -16.45
C LYS A 42 -1.98 10.60 -17.26
N VAL A 43 -1.90 9.40 -16.68
CA VAL A 43 -1.43 8.19 -17.39
C VAL A 43 -2.39 7.82 -18.53
N ASP A 44 -3.70 7.96 -18.30
CA ASP A 44 -4.74 7.60 -19.27
C ASP A 44 -5.10 8.74 -20.24
N GLY A 45 -4.43 9.90 -20.14
CA GLY A 45 -4.65 11.05 -21.01
C GLY A 45 -5.95 11.84 -20.78
N SER A 46 -6.65 11.60 -19.67
CA SER A 46 -7.94 12.21 -19.34
C SER A 46 -7.88 13.32 -18.27
N ALA A 47 -6.70 13.58 -17.69
CA ALA A 47 -6.55 14.58 -16.64
C ALA A 47 -6.69 16.01 -17.17
N SER A 48 -7.48 16.83 -16.46
CA SER A 48 -7.48 18.27 -16.63
C SER A 48 -6.15 18.89 -16.19
N GLU A 49 -5.81 20.06 -16.71
CA GLU A 49 -4.69 20.83 -16.17
C GLU A 49 -4.96 21.31 -14.75
N LEU A 50 -3.87 21.52 -13.99
CA LEU A 50 -3.95 22.11 -12.66
C LEU A 50 -4.05 23.63 -12.77
N ASP A 51 -4.86 24.24 -11.91
CA ASP A 51 -5.00 25.68 -11.76
C ASP A 51 -3.79 26.24 -10.98
N GLU A 52 -2.96 27.03 -11.65
CA GLU A 52 -1.74 27.62 -11.09
C GLU A 52 -2.02 28.60 -9.94
N THR A 53 -3.25 29.09 -9.81
CA THR A 53 -3.65 30.08 -8.78
C THR A 53 -3.97 29.45 -7.42
N VAL A 54 -4.18 28.12 -7.37
CA VAL A 54 -4.51 27.41 -6.13
C VAL A 54 -3.27 27.18 -5.26
N GLU A 55 -3.39 27.49 -3.96
CA GLU A 55 -2.30 27.29 -3.01
C GLU A 55 -1.85 25.81 -2.98
N GLY A 56 -0.54 25.56 -2.98
CA GLY A 56 0.00 24.20 -3.04
C GLY A 56 0.20 23.66 -4.45
N HIS A 57 -0.12 24.42 -5.51
CA HIS A 57 0.11 24.04 -6.92
C HIS A 57 1.53 23.57 -7.18
N ALA A 58 2.54 24.37 -6.82
CA ALA A 58 3.95 24.04 -7.06
C ALA A 58 4.38 22.72 -6.40
N LEU A 59 3.83 22.41 -5.22
CA LEU A 59 4.12 21.15 -4.53
C LEU A 59 3.45 19.96 -5.24
N ALA A 60 2.17 20.11 -5.63
CA ALA A 60 1.44 19.08 -6.36
C ALA A 60 2.11 18.80 -7.72
N GLN A 61 2.47 19.83 -8.47
CA GLN A 61 3.15 19.71 -9.76
C GLN A 61 4.51 19.00 -9.62
N LYS A 62 5.31 19.36 -8.61
CA LYS A 62 6.58 18.68 -8.32
C LYS A 62 6.38 17.20 -7.98
N TYR A 63 5.36 16.89 -7.17
CA TYR A 63 5.01 15.51 -6.83
C TYR A 63 4.61 14.72 -8.07
N ILE A 64 3.74 15.29 -8.92
CA ILE A 64 3.27 14.66 -10.16
C ILE A 64 4.44 14.38 -11.10
N ALA A 65 5.30 15.37 -11.34
CA ALA A 65 6.48 15.20 -12.16
C ALA A 65 7.40 14.08 -11.64
N THR A 66 7.55 13.98 -10.31
CA THR A 66 8.36 12.92 -9.69
C THR A 66 7.70 11.54 -9.79
N ALA A 67 6.38 11.47 -9.61
CA ALA A 67 5.62 10.24 -9.75
C ALA A 67 5.63 9.72 -11.20
N LEU A 68 5.69 10.61 -12.19
CA LEU A 68 5.70 10.26 -13.61
C LEU A 68 7.11 10.14 -14.22
N ALA A 69 8.18 10.44 -13.46
CA ALA A 69 9.55 10.43 -13.98
C ALA A 69 10.07 9.02 -14.35
N SER A 70 9.55 7.96 -13.71
CA SER A 70 9.95 6.57 -13.99
C SER A 70 8.81 5.63 -13.61
N ASP A 71 8.10 5.09 -14.61
CA ASP A 71 6.82 4.38 -14.46
C ASP A 71 6.85 3.32 -13.31
N PHE A 72 7.89 2.46 -13.24
CA PHE A 72 7.97 1.40 -12.22
C PHE A 72 8.64 1.82 -10.90
N THR A 73 9.76 2.56 -10.95
CA THR A 73 10.48 2.93 -9.70
C THR A 73 9.78 4.03 -8.91
N ALA A 74 8.85 4.74 -9.56
CA ALA A 74 8.03 5.77 -8.96
C ALA A 74 6.74 5.24 -8.30
N ASP A 75 6.48 3.93 -8.27
CA ASP A 75 5.34 3.32 -7.55
C ASP A 75 5.25 3.76 -6.09
N LYS A 76 6.39 4.08 -5.47
CA LYS A 76 6.43 4.66 -4.12
C LYS A 76 5.73 6.02 -4.00
N PHE A 77 5.34 6.66 -5.11
CA PHE A 77 4.60 7.91 -5.18
C PHE A 77 3.14 7.74 -5.65
N PHE A 78 2.70 6.57 -6.11
CA PHE A 78 1.30 6.37 -6.51
C PHE A 78 0.40 6.18 -5.28
N PRO A 79 -0.57 7.07 -4.99
CA PRO A 79 -1.42 6.97 -3.80
C PRO A 79 -2.50 5.89 -3.89
N LEU A 80 -2.96 5.58 -5.11
CA LEU A 80 -3.89 4.49 -5.35
C LEU A 80 -3.08 3.23 -5.66
N ARG A 81 -3.28 2.20 -4.85
CA ARG A 81 -2.38 1.04 -4.80
C ARG A 81 -2.34 0.28 -6.12
N LEU A 82 -3.50 0.07 -6.74
CA LEU A 82 -3.64 -0.73 -7.96
C LEU A 82 -3.29 0.05 -9.23
N THR A 83 -3.10 1.36 -9.13
CA THR A 83 -2.79 2.20 -10.29
C THR A 83 -1.30 2.36 -10.53
N GLY A 84 -0.42 1.93 -9.63
CA GLY A 84 1.03 1.91 -9.86
C GLY A 84 1.46 0.92 -10.94
N ALA A 85 2.53 1.21 -11.67
CA ALA A 85 2.96 0.45 -12.83
C ALA A 85 3.30 -1.01 -12.52
N SER A 86 3.95 -1.29 -11.38
CA SER A 86 4.24 -2.68 -11.01
C SER A 86 2.96 -3.45 -10.70
N MET A 87 1.97 -2.82 -10.07
CA MET A 87 0.68 -3.47 -9.82
C MET A 87 -0.10 -3.70 -11.11
N ARG A 88 -0.13 -2.73 -12.02
CA ARG A 88 -0.73 -2.93 -13.36
C ARG A 88 -0.08 -4.10 -14.09
N GLN A 89 1.25 -4.19 -14.07
CA GLN A 89 1.98 -5.30 -14.69
C GLN A 89 1.69 -6.65 -14.01
N ILE A 90 1.63 -6.68 -12.68
CA ILE A 90 1.27 -7.89 -11.92
C ILE A 90 -0.14 -8.35 -12.29
N ILE A 91 -1.12 -7.43 -12.34
CA ILE A 91 -2.52 -7.74 -12.69
C ILE A 91 -2.63 -8.20 -14.15
N GLN A 92 -1.80 -7.68 -15.06
CA GLN A 92 -1.74 -8.17 -16.44
C GLN A 92 -1.20 -9.60 -16.54
N ILE A 93 -0.19 -9.95 -15.74
CA ILE A 93 0.41 -11.29 -15.72
C ILE A 93 -0.50 -12.29 -14.99
N LEU A 94 -1.08 -11.86 -13.88
CA LEU A 94 -1.95 -12.64 -13.01
C LEU A 94 -3.25 -11.86 -12.74
N PRO A 95 -4.27 -12.00 -13.60
CA PRO A 95 -5.53 -11.27 -13.43
C PRO A 95 -6.28 -11.62 -12.14
N ILE A 96 -6.95 -10.63 -11.54
CA ILE A 96 -7.64 -10.71 -10.24
C ILE A 96 -8.87 -11.67 -10.22
N GLN A 97 -9.18 -12.39 -11.29
CA GLN A 97 -10.49 -13.07 -11.47
C GLN A 97 -10.44 -14.61 -11.65
N SER A 98 -9.48 -15.30 -11.06
CA SER A 98 -9.33 -16.75 -11.24
C SER A 98 -9.31 -17.52 -9.91
N SER A 99 -9.61 -18.82 -9.97
CA SER A 99 -9.25 -19.74 -8.89
C SER A 99 -7.75 -19.62 -8.59
N THR A 100 -7.40 -19.10 -7.41
CA THR A 100 -6.01 -18.95 -7.01
C THR A 100 -5.41 -20.30 -6.66
N THR A 101 -4.33 -20.68 -7.35
CA THR A 101 -3.50 -21.85 -7.05
C THR A 101 -2.37 -21.50 -6.08
N ALA A 102 -1.73 -22.51 -5.47
CA ALA A 102 -0.50 -22.28 -4.70
C ALA A 102 0.61 -21.59 -5.53
N LEU A 103 0.66 -21.86 -6.85
CA LEU A 103 1.60 -21.22 -7.77
C LEU A 103 1.31 -19.74 -7.92
N ASP A 104 0.04 -19.33 -7.98
CA ASP A 104 -0.35 -17.92 -8.06
C ASP A 104 0.02 -17.17 -6.78
N VAL A 105 -0.25 -17.78 -5.61
CA VAL A 105 0.16 -17.21 -4.31
C VAL A 105 1.68 -17.04 -4.25
N PHE A 106 2.43 -18.03 -4.74
CA PHE A 106 3.89 -17.97 -4.78
C PHE A 106 4.41 -16.93 -5.76
N GLN A 107 3.80 -16.82 -6.94
CA GLN A 107 4.15 -15.84 -7.95
C GLN A 107 3.95 -14.41 -7.42
N LEU A 108 2.83 -14.14 -6.73
CA LEU A 108 2.61 -12.87 -6.04
C LEU A 108 3.69 -12.59 -5.00
N ALA A 109 4.08 -13.62 -4.23
CA ALA A 109 5.10 -13.50 -3.21
C ALA A 109 6.47 -13.12 -3.80
N ILE A 110 6.92 -13.81 -4.86
CA ILE A 110 8.22 -13.51 -5.48
C ILE A 110 8.21 -12.19 -6.24
N PHE A 111 7.09 -11.82 -6.88
CA PHE A 111 6.92 -10.48 -7.46
C PHE A 111 7.07 -9.42 -6.40
N ARG A 112 6.40 -9.58 -5.26
CA ARG A 112 6.43 -8.58 -4.20
C ARG A 112 7.81 -8.45 -3.54
N VAL A 113 8.47 -9.58 -3.31
CA VAL A 113 9.74 -9.65 -2.56
C VAL A 113 10.95 -9.28 -3.42
N PHE A 114 10.97 -9.66 -4.71
CA PHE A 114 12.14 -9.53 -5.56
C PHE A 114 11.93 -8.69 -6.82
N GLY A 115 10.72 -8.69 -7.39
CA GLY A 115 10.45 -8.05 -8.69
C GLY A 115 9.85 -6.64 -8.62
N PHE A 116 9.22 -6.27 -7.50
CA PHE A 116 8.42 -5.06 -7.43
C PHE A 116 9.26 -3.80 -7.67
N GLY A 117 8.75 -2.89 -8.51
CA GLY A 117 9.46 -1.68 -8.92
C GLY A 117 10.37 -1.83 -10.14
N ASP A 118 10.43 -3.01 -10.76
CA ASP A 118 11.22 -3.26 -11.96
C ASP A 118 10.48 -4.17 -12.95
N LYS A 119 10.22 -3.65 -14.16
CA LYS A 119 9.51 -4.38 -15.21
C LYS A 119 10.25 -5.65 -15.64
N ALA A 120 11.57 -5.56 -15.83
CA ALA A 120 12.37 -6.68 -16.31
C ALA A 120 12.42 -7.80 -15.25
N HIS A 121 12.49 -7.44 -13.97
CA HIS A 121 12.42 -8.44 -12.90
C HIS A 121 11.05 -9.13 -12.82
N LEU A 122 9.94 -8.38 -12.94
CA LEU A 122 8.59 -8.98 -12.97
C LEU A 122 8.43 -9.95 -14.16
N THR A 123 8.91 -9.56 -15.35
CA THR A 123 8.91 -10.45 -16.52
C THR A 123 9.76 -11.70 -16.29
N ALA A 124 10.96 -11.55 -15.74
CA ALA A 124 11.89 -12.67 -15.50
C ALA A 124 11.39 -13.66 -14.42
N LEU A 125 10.51 -13.23 -13.51
CA LEU A 125 9.91 -14.07 -12.47
C LEU A 125 8.55 -14.67 -12.84
N THR A 126 8.04 -14.39 -14.04
CA THR A 126 6.76 -14.95 -14.48
C THR A 126 6.90 -16.46 -14.67
N LEU A 127 6.07 -17.23 -13.96
CA LEU A 127 6.13 -18.68 -13.97
C LEU A 127 5.14 -19.26 -14.98
N PRO A 128 5.48 -20.36 -15.67
CA PRO A 128 4.53 -21.10 -16.49
C PRO A 128 3.48 -21.79 -15.61
N GLN A 129 2.21 -21.78 -16.03
CA GLN A 129 1.04 -22.19 -15.22
C GLN A 129 0.91 -23.70 -14.90
N SER A 130 1.92 -24.54 -15.16
CA SER A 130 1.75 -26.00 -15.17
C SER A 130 2.81 -26.83 -14.44
N THR A 131 3.68 -26.22 -13.61
CA THR A 131 4.70 -26.98 -12.88
C THR A 131 5.08 -26.36 -11.53
N SER A 132 5.59 -27.20 -10.62
CA SER A 132 6.24 -26.73 -9.40
C SER A 132 7.37 -25.73 -9.74
N PRO A 133 7.56 -24.67 -8.93
CA PRO A 133 8.58 -23.66 -9.21
C PRO A 133 9.99 -24.26 -9.23
N ASN A 134 10.77 -23.93 -10.26
CA ASN A 134 12.18 -24.30 -10.34
C ASN A 134 13.02 -23.34 -9.48
N PHE A 135 13.25 -23.70 -8.23
CA PHE A 135 14.00 -22.85 -7.29
C PHE A 135 15.44 -22.57 -7.72
N ASN A 136 16.12 -23.49 -8.39
CA ASN A 136 17.49 -23.28 -8.83
C ASN A 136 17.56 -22.21 -9.93
N SER A 137 16.64 -22.27 -10.89
CA SER A 137 16.50 -21.26 -11.94
C SER A 137 16.15 -19.90 -11.34
N LEU A 138 15.14 -19.85 -10.46
CA LEU A 138 14.74 -18.61 -9.78
C LEU A 138 15.87 -18.01 -8.94
N ALA A 139 16.58 -18.81 -8.15
CA ALA A 139 17.70 -18.35 -7.34
C ALA A 139 18.83 -17.80 -8.22
N THR A 140 19.15 -18.47 -9.32
CA THR A 140 20.17 -18.00 -10.28
C THR A 140 19.78 -16.66 -10.87
N THR A 141 18.54 -16.53 -11.35
CA THR A 141 18.00 -15.28 -11.91
C THR A 141 18.02 -14.15 -10.89
N ILE A 142 17.50 -14.37 -9.69
CA ILE A 142 17.40 -13.34 -8.65
C ILE A 142 18.79 -12.91 -8.16
N THR A 143 19.70 -13.86 -7.93
CA THR A 143 21.05 -13.56 -7.43
C THR A 143 21.95 -12.88 -8.46
N ALA A 144 21.56 -12.87 -9.74
CA ALA A 144 22.23 -12.07 -10.77
C ALA A 144 21.96 -10.55 -10.63
N TRP A 145 20.90 -10.14 -9.92
CA TRP A 145 20.52 -8.72 -9.79
C TRP A 145 21.27 -7.98 -8.67
N GLY A 146 21.40 -6.67 -8.75
CA GLY A 146 21.99 -5.86 -7.68
C GLY A 146 23.50 -6.06 -7.47
N GLY A 147 23.99 -5.76 -6.27
CA GLY A 147 25.42 -5.77 -5.91
C GLY A 147 25.94 -7.15 -5.47
N PRO A 148 27.21 -7.28 -5.04
CA PRO A 148 27.83 -8.59 -4.74
C PRO A 148 27.14 -9.36 -3.60
N SER A 149 26.60 -8.66 -2.60
CA SER A 149 26.01 -9.31 -1.41
C SER A 149 24.50 -9.10 -1.26
N ASN A 150 23.98 -7.99 -1.77
CA ASN A 150 22.60 -7.57 -1.54
C ASN A 150 21.92 -7.10 -2.83
N ILE A 151 20.61 -7.31 -2.89
CA ILE A 151 19.71 -6.80 -3.94
C ILE A 151 18.90 -5.68 -3.29
N ALA A 152 19.06 -4.45 -3.78
CA ALA A 152 18.27 -3.32 -3.31
C ALA A 152 16.92 -3.26 -4.03
N LEU A 153 15.85 -2.95 -3.29
CA LEU A 153 14.53 -2.66 -3.88
C LEU A 153 14.14 -1.20 -3.53
N PRO A 154 14.50 -0.22 -4.37
CA PRO A 154 14.35 1.21 -4.06
C PRO A 154 12.91 1.67 -3.81
N VAL A 155 11.92 0.94 -4.34
CA VAL A 155 10.49 1.19 -4.09
C VAL A 155 10.10 1.02 -2.61
N TYR A 156 10.87 0.24 -1.85
CA TYR A 156 10.73 0.04 -0.41
C TYR A 156 11.75 0.84 0.42
N GLY A 157 12.41 1.83 -0.18
CA GLY A 157 13.41 2.65 0.49
C GLY A 157 14.72 1.89 0.72
N ASN A 158 15.09 1.66 1.98
CA ASN A 158 16.37 1.02 2.36
C ASN A 158 16.29 -0.51 2.42
N PHE A 159 15.19 -1.10 1.93
CA PHE A 159 15.03 -2.55 1.93
C PHE A 159 16.07 -3.22 1.04
N GLN A 160 16.65 -4.31 1.55
CA GLN A 160 17.62 -5.11 0.84
C GLN A 160 17.39 -6.60 1.10
N VAL A 161 17.53 -7.40 0.05
CA VAL A 161 17.55 -8.87 0.13
C VAL A 161 19.00 -9.34 0.18
N VAL A 162 19.33 -10.18 1.16
CA VAL A 162 20.64 -10.84 1.23
C VAL A 162 20.71 -11.98 0.22
N LYS A 163 21.61 -11.89 -0.77
CA LYS A 163 21.69 -12.86 -1.89
C LYS A 163 21.87 -14.30 -1.42
N SER A 164 22.72 -14.53 -0.42
CA SER A 164 22.98 -15.87 0.12
C SER A 164 21.76 -16.51 0.80
N LYS A 165 20.69 -15.75 1.05
CA LYS A 165 19.44 -16.24 1.64
C LYS A 165 18.33 -16.48 0.62
N VAL A 166 18.52 -16.10 -0.64
CA VAL A 166 17.50 -16.24 -1.70
C VAL A 166 16.97 -17.67 -1.83
N PRO A 167 17.81 -18.74 -1.86
CA PRO A 167 17.29 -20.11 -1.94
C PRO A 167 16.34 -20.45 -0.77
N THR A 168 16.75 -20.14 0.46
CA THR A 168 15.92 -20.36 1.66
C THR A 168 14.64 -19.54 1.63
N MET A 169 14.70 -18.29 1.16
CA MET A 169 13.51 -17.44 1.03
C MET A 169 12.51 -18.06 0.04
N LEU A 170 12.97 -18.53 -1.13
CA LEU A 170 12.11 -19.18 -2.12
C LEU A 170 11.41 -20.42 -1.55
N THR A 171 12.14 -21.28 -0.83
CA THR A 171 11.55 -22.47 -0.19
C THR A 171 10.48 -22.08 0.83
N LEU A 172 10.77 -21.15 1.75
CA LEU A 172 9.81 -20.75 2.78
C LEU A 172 8.59 -20.01 2.21
N LEU A 173 8.78 -19.19 1.18
CA LEU A 173 7.69 -18.54 0.46
C LEU A 173 6.80 -19.60 -0.22
N TRP A 174 7.37 -20.63 -0.84
CA TRP A 174 6.60 -21.71 -1.45
C TRP A 174 5.80 -22.51 -0.43
N GLU A 175 6.43 -22.91 0.67
CA GLU A 175 5.73 -23.61 1.76
C GLU A 175 4.58 -22.78 2.34
N PHE A 176 4.79 -21.47 2.51
CA PHE A 176 3.74 -20.55 2.91
C PHE A 176 2.61 -20.50 1.87
N SER A 177 2.94 -20.39 0.60
CA SER A 177 1.96 -20.36 -0.49
C SER A 177 1.12 -21.63 -0.58
N GLN A 178 1.74 -22.80 -0.37
CA GLN A 178 1.02 -24.08 -0.30
C GLN A 178 0.09 -24.13 0.91
N ALA A 179 0.57 -23.75 2.10
CA ALA A 179 -0.24 -23.73 3.31
C ALA A 179 -1.43 -22.77 3.18
N LEU A 180 -1.19 -21.53 2.69
CA LEU A 180 -2.23 -20.53 2.50
C LEU A 180 -3.27 -20.97 1.46
N HIS A 181 -2.85 -21.58 0.36
CA HIS A 181 -3.77 -22.11 -0.64
C HIS A 181 -4.64 -23.25 -0.10
N ASN A 182 -4.07 -24.14 0.72
CA ASN A 182 -4.82 -25.20 1.38
C ASN A 182 -5.85 -24.62 2.34
N ASP A 183 -5.45 -23.68 3.21
CA ASP A 183 -6.34 -23.01 4.15
C ASP A 183 -7.49 -22.31 3.41
N TYR A 184 -7.18 -21.57 2.35
CA TYR A 184 -8.15 -20.90 1.48
C TYR A 184 -9.15 -21.87 0.86
N THR A 185 -8.67 -23.02 0.37
CA THR A 185 -9.51 -24.05 -0.26
C THR A 185 -10.41 -24.73 0.77
N THR A 186 -9.89 -25.10 1.94
CA THR A 186 -10.69 -25.63 3.06
C THR A 186 -11.75 -24.62 3.50
N GLN A 187 -11.42 -23.35 3.51
CA GLN A 187 -12.36 -22.30 3.92
C GLN A 187 -13.49 -22.05 2.93
N LYS A 188 -13.22 -22.15 1.62
CA LYS A 188 -14.30 -22.19 0.62
C LYS A 188 -15.31 -23.32 0.87
N THR A 189 -14.86 -24.45 1.41
CA THR A 189 -15.76 -25.57 1.73
C THR A 189 -16.52 -25.40 3.06
N THR A 190 -15.94 -24.70 4.04
CA THR A 190 -16.52 -24.54 5.40
C THR A 190 -17.26 -23.22 5.61
N GLY A 191 -17.09 -22.24 4.73
CA GLY A 191 -17.76 -20.93 4.79
C GLY A 191 -17.13 -19.91 5.75
N ALA A 192 -16.08 -20.26 6.49
CA ALA A 192 -15.30 -19.32 7.30
C ALA A 192 -14.25 -18.62 6.43
N ALA A 193 -14.16 -17.29 6.45
CA ALA A 193 -13.19 -16.54 5.62
C ALA A 193 -11.88 -16.24 6.35
N LEU A 194 -10.75 -16.23 5.62
CA LEU A 194 -9.42 -16.00 6.18
C LEU A 194 -9.31 -14.53 6.55
N THR A 195 -8.89 -14.19 7.76
CA THR A 195 -8.70 -12.80 8.15
C THR A 195 -7.32 -12.30 7.72
N PHE A 196 -7.19 -10.99 7.51
CA PHE A 196 -5.89 -10.38 7.23
C PHE A 196 -4.86 -10.73 8.31
N ALA A 197 -5.24 -10.59 9.58
CA ALA A 197 -4.38 -10.83 10.74
C ALA A 197 -3.87 -12.28 10.80
N SER A 198 -4.71 -13.27 10.49
CA SER A 198 -4.29 -14.69 10.52
C SER A 198 -3.26 -15.00 9.43
N VAL A 199 -3.48 -14.50 8.22
CA VAL A 199 -2.55 -14.67 7.10
C VAL A 199 -1.24 -13.92 7.36
N TYR A 200 -1.32 -12.69 7.87
CA TYR A 200 -0.15 -11.90 8.27
C TYR A 200 0.69 -12.59 9.34
N LYS A 201 0.03 -13.14 10.38
CA LYS A 201 0.69 -13.91 11.42
C LYS A 201 1.35 -15.17 10.86
N SER A 202 0.65 -15.93 10.02
CA SER A 202 1.19 -17.14 9.38
C SER A 202 2.45 -16.83 8.56
N LEU A 203 2.46 -15.74 7.79
CA LEU A 203 3.63 -15.29 7.05
C LEU A 203 4.79 -14.88 7.98
N ALA A 204 4.50 -14.14 9.05
CA ALA A 204 5.51 -13.71 10.02
C ALA A 204 6.15 -14.91 10.76
N ASP A 205 5.34 -15.92 11.11
CA ASP A 205 5.78 -17.11 11.83
C ASP A 205 6.70 -18.01 10.98
N LYS A 206 6.66 -17.87 9.64
CA LYS A 206 7.62 -18.54 8.73
C LYS A 206 9.05 -18.01 8.84
N ARG A 207 9.28 -16.85 9.45
CA ARG A 207 10.61 -16.24 9.67
C ARG A 207 11.47 -16.19 8.40
N ILE A 208 10.84 -15.79 7.29
CA ILE A 208 11.50 -15.71 5.99
C ILE A 208 12.65 -14.70 6.07
N PRO A 209 13.89 -15.05 5.68
CA PRO A 209 15.01 -14.13 5.72
C PRO A 209 14.70 -12.81 5.00
N SER A 210 15.24 -11.69 5.50
CA SER A 210 14.97 -10.34 4.99
C SER A 210 13.51 -9.87 5.12
N LEU A 211 12.56 -10.68 5.58
CA LEU A 211 11.16 -10.29 5.80
C LEU A 211 10.84 -10.29 7.31
N PRO A 212 11.24 -9.25 8.05
CA PRO A 212 10.99 -9.19 9.49
C PRO A 212 9.48 -9.09 9.77
N SER A 213 9.05 -9.67 10.89
CA SER A 213 7.71 -9.44 11.44
C SER A 213 7.50 -7.94 11.69
N GLY A 214 6.35 -7.39 11.27
CA GLY A 214 6.10 -5.95 11.29
C GLY A 214 6.67 -5.20 10.08
N GLY A 215 7.39 -5.86 9.17
CA GLY A 215 7.98 -5.24 7.99
C GLY A 215 6.95 -4.81 6.93
N ILE A 216 7.33 -3.84 6.09
CA ILE A 216 6.47 -3.34 5.01
C ILE A 216 6.12 -4.42 4.00
N ILE A 217 7.08 -5.28 3.61
CA ILE A 217 6.84 -6.31 2.58
C ILE A 217 5.79 -7.32 3.02
N PRO A 218 5.86 -7.93 4.22
CA PRO A 218 4.77 -8.76 4.73
C PRO A 218 3.41 -8.06 4.69
N TRP A 219 3.35 -6.77 5.05
CA TRP A 219 2.09 -6.02 5.06
C TRP A 219 1.52 -5.86 3.64
N VAL A 220 2.34 -5.39 2.70
CA VAL A 220 1.88 -5.18 1.32
C VAL A 220 1.64 -6.47 0.55
N LEU A 221 2.34 -7.56 0.89
CA LEU A 221 2.11 -8.88 0.31
C LEU A 221 0.76 -9.46 0.75
N VAL A 222 0.43 -9.39 2.05
CA VAL A 222 -0.90 -9.83 2.50
C VAL A 222 -1.99 -8.93 1.95
N SER A 223 -1.70 -7.65 1.74
CA SER A 223 -2.60 -6.76 1.02
C SER A 223 -2.79 -7.17 -0.45
N ASP A 224 -1.80 -7.79 -1.12
CA ASP A 224 -2.05 -8.39 -2.45
C ASP A 224 -3.06 -9.52 -2.33
N PHE A 225 -2.90 -10.40 -1.36
CA PHE A 225 -3.81 -11.54 -1.17
C PHE A 225 -5.26 -11.12 -0.93
N VAL A 226 -5.48 -9.95 -0.33
CA VAL A 226 -6.81 -9.32 -0.25
C VAL A 226 -7.39 -9.02 -1.62
N GLU A 227 -6.58 -8.47 -2.54
CA GLU A 227 -7.04 -8.13 -3.90
C GLU A 227 -7.46 -9.37 -4.68
N TYR A 228 -6.77 -10.51 -4.46
CA TYR A 228 -7.09 -11.79 -5.07
C TYR A 228 -8.17 -12.58 -4.29
N GLY A 229 -8.80 -11.97 -3.28
CA GLY A 229 -9.86 -12.58 -2.50
C GLY A 229 -9.42 -13.83 -1.71
N ILE A 230 -8.14 -13.96 -1.40
CA ILE A 230 -7.59 -15.06 -0.60
C ILE A 230 -7.93 -14.86 0.88
N CYS A 231 -7.94 -13.60 1.34
CA CYS A 231 -8.33 -13.22 2.69
C CYS A 231 -9.12 -11.90 2.71
N LEU A 232 -9.80 -11.64 3.82
CA LEU A 232 -10.52 -10.41 4.07
C LEU A 232 -9.57 -9.22 4.18
N SER A 233 -10.03 -8.04 3.79
CA SER A 233 -9.30 -6.79 3.99
C SER A 233 -8.95 -6.55 5.46
N PRO A 234 -7.84 -5.86 5.75
CA PRO A 234 -7.49 -5.51 7.12
C PRO A 234 -8.56 -4.60 7.74
N THR A 235 -8.78 -4.78 9.02
CA THR A 235 -9.57 -3.88 9.84
C THR A 235 -8.78 -2.62 10.20
N ALA A 236 -9.46 -1.58 10.64
CA ALA A 236 -8.81 -0.40 11.21
C ALA A 236 -7.93 -0.74 12.43
N GLN A 237 -8.26 -1.81 13.16
CA GLN A 237 -7.43 -2.30 14.27
C GLN A 237 -6.12 -2.91 13.76
N ASP A 238 -6.18 -3.74 12.71
CA ASP A 238 -4.98 -4.33 12.09
C ASP A 238 -4.01 -3.25 11.60
N LEU A 239 -4.53 -2.20 10.95
CA LEU A 239 -3.72 -1.05 10.53
C LEU A 239 -3.15 -0.28 11.73
N ALA A 240 -3.95 -0.04 12.77
CA ALA A 240 -3.46 0.67 13.94
C ALA A 240 -2.34 -0.10 14.66
N GLU A 241 -2.44 -1.42 14.77
CA GLU A 241 -1.40 -2.28 15.33
C GLU A 241 -0.16 -2.35 14.44
N HIS A 242 -0.33 -2.27 13.12
CA HIS A 242 0.78 -2.15 12.19
C HIS A 242 1.52 -0.80 12.34
N ILE A 243 0.79 0.29 12.62
CA ILE A 243 1.37 1.63 12.77
C ILE A 243 1.98 1.83 14.17
N MET A 244 1.28 1.38 15.21
CA MET A 244 1.63 1.53 16.62
C MET A 244 1.72 0.16 17.31
N PRO A 245 2.79 -0.62 17.07
CA PRO A 245 2.90 -1.95 17.65
C PRO A 245 2.93 -1.90 19.17
N SER A 246 2.13 -2.77 19.81
CA SER A 246 2.02 -2.84 21.28
C SER A 246 3.25 -3.43 21.97
N SER A 247 4.14 -4.13 21.25
CA SER A 247 5.33 -4.77 21.81
C SER A 247 6.63 -4.18 21.26
N LYS A 248 7.57 -3.84 22.16
CA LYS A 248 8.92 -3.38 21.80
C LYS A 248 9.77 -4.44 21.08
N SER A 249 9.34 -5.71 21.08
CA SER A 249 10.02 -6.80 20.36
C SER A 249 9.72 -6.81 18.86
N SER A 250 8.67 -6.09 18.43
CA SER A 250 8.48 -5.76 17.02
C SER A 250 9.48 -4.65 16.63
N LYS A 251 10.70 -5.05 16.25
CA LYS A 251 11.71 -4.15 15.65
C LYS A 251 11.29 -3.69 14.25
N GLY A 252 10.08 -3.17 14.10
CA GLY A 252 9.61 -2.48 12.92
C GLY A 252 10.14 -1.05 12.94
N SER A 253 10.79 -0.61 11.85
CA SER A 253 11.06 0.81 11.64
C SER A 253 9.74 1.59 11.65
N PRO A 254 9.71 2.88 12.05
CA PRO A 254 8.49 3.66 12.03
C PRO A 254 7.81 3.53 10.67
N SER A 255 6.57 3.04 10.67
CA SER A 255 5.81 2.80 9.46
C SER A 255 5.61 4.12 8.71
N GLY A 256 5.65 4.08 7.37
CA GLY A 256 5.42 5.27 6.54
C GLY A 256 4.18 6.10 6.93
N PRO A 257 3.06 5.50 7.36
CA PRO A 257 1.88 6.24 7.84
C PRO A 257 2.13 7.09 9.08
N THR A 258 3.05 6.69 9.97
CA THR A 258 3.35 7.40 11.22
C THR A 258 3.74 8.85 10.96
N ALA A 259 4.50 9.11 9.90
CA ALA A 259 4.92 10.47 9.55
C ALA A 259 3.76 11.33 9.01
N GLY A 260 2.80 10.73 8.31
CA GLY A 260 1.55 11.41 7.92
C GLY A 260 0.71 11.78 9.14
N LEU A 261 0.57 10.86 10.10
CA LEU A 261 -0.16 11.13 11.35
C LEU A 261 0.53 12.21 12.20
N LYS A 262 1.88 12.20 12.29
CA LYS A 262 2.62 13.27 12.96
C LYS A 262 2.37 14.63 12.34
N HIS A 263 2.34 14.70 11.01
CA HIS A 263 2.01 15.94 10.33
C HIS A 263 0.61 16.45 10.69
N ALA A 264 -0.38 15.56 10.69
CA ALA A 264 -1.74 15.92 11.06
C ALA A 264 -1.81 16.48 12.49
N ALA A 265 -1.11 15.84 13.45
CA ALA A 265 -0.99 16.30 14.83
C ALA A 265 -0.32 17.69 14.94
N ASP A 266 0.78 17.91 14.21
CA ASP A 266 1.50 19.19 14.20
C ASP A 266 0.63 20.34 13.68
N ILE A 267 -0.16 20.10 12.63
CA ILE A 267 -1.05 21.11 12.04
C ILE A 267 -2.28 21.36 12.90
N SER A 268 -2.89 20.30 13.45
CA SER A 268 -4.08 20.42 14.29
C SER A 268 -3.78 20.94 15.70
N LYS A 269 -2.50 20.93 16.11
CA LYS A 269 -2.05 21.22 17.49
C LYS A 269 -2.67 20.29 18.53
N GLU A 270 -2.97 19.05 18.13
CA GLU A 270 -3.45 17.98 19.02
C GLU A 270 -2.39 16.86 19.09
N GLU A 271 -2.33 16.13 20.20
CA GLU A 271 -1.44 14.98 20.34
C GLU A 271 -1.87 13.83 19.44
N MET A 272 -0.90 13.04 18.97
CA MET A 272 -1.20 11.75 18.34
C MET A 272 -1.92 10.81 19.33
N PRO A 273 -2.75 9.87 18.82
CA PRO A 273 -3.28 8.79 19.65
C PRO A 273 -2.17 8.07 20.43
N LYS A 274 -2.45 7.73 21.68
CA LYS A 274 -1.45 7.19 22.62
C LYS A 274 -1.14 5.70 22.40
N ASP A 275 -2.06 4.98 21.77
CA ASP A 275 -1.96 3.55 21.50
C ASP A 275 -2.73 3.16 20.23
N ALA A 276 -2.59 1.89 19.83
CA ALA A 276 -3.27 1.33 18.66
C ALA A 276 -4.81 1.35 18.79
N ALA A 277 -5.38 1.18 19.99
CA ALA A 277 -6.84 1.18 20.16
C ALA A 277 -7.44 2.56 19.90
N ALA A 278 -6.78 3.61 20.39
CA ALA A 278 -7.14 5.00 20.13
C ALA A 278 -6.98 5.34 18.64
N LEU A 279 -5.87 4.94 18.00
CA LEU A 279 -5.66 5.15 16.57
C LEU A 279 -6.70 4.41 15.72
N ALA A 280 -7.07 3.17 16.09
CA ALA A 280 -8.12 2.41 15.41
C ALA A 280 -9.48 3.13 15.47
N GLY A 281 -9.76 3.87 16.55
CA GLY A 281 -10.95 4.72 16.66
C GLY A 281 -10.98 5.83 15.60
N VAL A 282 -9.86 6.53 15.43
CA VAL A 282 -9.68 7.57 14.40
C VAL A 282 -9.87 6.97 12.99
N LEU A 283 -9.16 5.87 12.71
CA LEU A 283 -9.22 5.20 11.41
C LEU A 283 -10.63 4.67 11.09
N ARG A 284 -11.38 4.18 12.09
CA ARG A 284 -12.79 3.77 11.91
C ARG A 284 -13.67 4.94 11.49
N LYS A 285 -13.55 6.11 12.12
CA LYS A 285 -14.34 7.29 11.73
C LYS A 285 -14.01 7.73 10.31
N VAL A 286 -12.73 7.80 9.96
CA VAL A 286 -12.26 8.11 8.60
C VAL A 286 -12.86 7.13 7.58
N MET A 287 -12.75 5.83 7.84
CA MET A 287 -13.29 4.79 6.95
C MET A 287 -14.80 4.85 6.81
N GLN A 288 -15.54 5.16 7.89
CA GLN A 288 -17.00 5.33 7.83
C GLN A 288 -17.40 6.43 6.84
N VAL A 289 -16.69 7.57 6.87
CA VAL A 289 -16.96 8.68 5.94
C VAL A 289 -16.58 8.29 4.51
N LEU A 290 -15.43 7.65 4.28
CA LEU A 290 -15.01 7.24 2.93
C LEU A 290 -15.94 6.17 2.33
N MET A 291 -16.42 5.22 3.13
CA MET A 291 -17.31 4.15 2.66
C MET A 291 -18.74 4.62 2.41
N LYS A 292 -19.21 5.61 3.17
CA LYS A 292 -20.56 6.13 3.06
C LYS A 292 -20.57 7.64 3.34
N PRO A 293 -20.09 8.46 2.39
CA PRO A 293 -20.10 9.90 2.57
C PRO A 293 -21.54 10.41 2.72
N GLY A 294 -21.74 11.44 3.55
CA GLY A 294 -23.04 12.11 3.64
C GLY A 294 -23.44 12.75 2.31
N LYS A 295 -24.74 12.88 2.04
CA LYS A 295 -25.25 13.48 0.79
C LYS A 295 -24.72 14.89 0.51
N GLU A 296 -24.41 15.63 1.58
CA GLU A 296 -23.87 16.99 1.50
C GLU A 296 -22.36 17.01 1.20
N MET A 297 -21.65 15.89 1.34
CA MET A 297 -20.22 15.78 1.05
C MET A 297 -19.97 15.39 -0.42
N LYS A 298 -20.50 16.19 -1.36
CA LYS A 298 -20.51 15.88 -2.80
C LYS A 298 -19.11 15.63 -3.37
N THR A 299 -18.12 16.37 -2.90
CA THR A 299 -16.75 16.25 -3.38
C THR A 299 -16.09 14.98 -2.87
N VAL A 300 -16.37 14.55 -1.63
CA VAL A 300 -15.96 13.24 -1.12
C VAL A 300 -16.67 12.12 -1.87
N MET A 301 -17.98 12.23 -2.14
CA MET A 301 -18.72 11.24 -2.93
C MET A 301 -18.09 11.06 -4.33
N LYS A 302 -17.82 12.17 -5.02
CA LYS A 302 -17.18 12.14 -6.35
C LYS A 302 -15.77 11.55 -6.29
N LEU A 303 -15.00 11.91 -5.27
CA LEU A 303 -13.66 11.35 -5.05
C LEU A 303 -13.70 9.83 -4.87
N VAL A 304 -14.55 9.34 -3.96
CA VAL A 304 -14.67 7.90 -3.70
C VAL A 304 -15.06 7.18 -4.98
N GLY A 305 -16.06 7.66 -5.72
CA GLY A 305 -16.44 7.09 -7.02
C GLY A 305 -15.28 7.04 -8.03
N ALA A 306 -14.50 8.13 -8.14
CA ALA A 306 -13.33 8.17 -9.02
C ALA A 306 -12.20 7.23 -8.57
N CYS A 307 -12.00 7.05 -7.25
CA CYS A 307 -11.07 6.04 -6.73
C CYS A 307 -11.54 4.63 -7.06
N GLU A 308 -12.85 4.35 -6.96
CA GLU A 308 -13.42 3.06 -7.28
C GLU A 308 -13.28 2.71 -8.75
N GLU A 309 -13.54 3.67 -9.63
CA GLU A 309 -13.32 3.56 -11.08
C GLU A 309 -11.85 3.27 -11.39
N ALA A 310 -10.93 4.06 -10.82
CA ALA A 310 -9.49 3.93 -11.07
C ALA A 310 -8.90 2.60 -10.57
N GLN A 311 -9.39 2.08 -9.44
CA GLN A 311 -8.87 0.84 -8.84
C GLN A 311 -9.67 -0.41 -9.25
N GLY A 312 -10.86 -0.25 -9.84
CA GLY A 312 -11.79 -1.35 -10.11
C GLY A 312 -12.43 -1.97 -8.87
N ARG A 313 -12.32 -1.32 -7.70
CA ARG A 313 -12.89 -1.80 -6.42
C ARG A 313 -13.09 -0.68 -5.40
N LYS A 314 -13.89 -0.97 -4.38
CA LYS A 314 -14.13 -0.07 -3.23
C LYS A 314 -12.84 0.30 -2.51
N VAL A 315 -12.79 1.54 -2.01
CA VAL A 315 -11.73 2.01 -1.10
C VAL A 315 -11.80 1.23 0.20
N ASN A 316 -10.65 0.76 0.68
CA ASN A 316 -10.53 -0.01 1.92
C ASN A 316 -9.37 0.50 2.80
N VAL A 317 -9.13 -0.18 3.91
CA VAL A 317 -8.10 0.19 4.90
C VAL A 317 -6.68 0.17 4.32
N VAL A 318 -6.40 -0.68 3.34
CA VAL A 318 -5.09 -0.72 2.65
C VAL A 318 -4.85 0.59 1.90
N ASP A 319 -5.87 1.14 1.26
CA ASP A 319 -5.74 2.41 0.54
C ASP A 319 -5.48 3.58 1.51
N VAL A 320 -6.09 3.56 2.69
CA VAL A 320 -5.82 4.54 3.76
C VAL A 320 -4.38 4.43 4.25
N GLU A 321 -3.87 3.22 4.48
CA GLU A 321 -2.46 3.01 4.81
C GLU A 321 -1.55 3.60 3.72
N HIS A 322 -1.83 3.27 2.46
CA HIS A 322 -1.01 3.69 1.33
C HIS A 322 -1.03 5.21 1.14
N ALA A 323 -2.20 5.84 1.28
CA ALA A 323 -2.35 7.28 1.22
C ALA A 323 -1.60 7.98 2.36
N LEU A 324 -1.71 7.52 3.61
CA LEU A 324 -0.92 8.07 4.73
C LEU A 324 0.59 7.97 4.48
N CYS A 325 1.04 6.86 3.89
CA CYS A 325 2.41 6.69 3.43
C CYS A 325 2.83 7.78 2.42
N LYS A 326 1.93 8.20 1.51
CA LYS A 326 2.23 9.21 0.48
C LYS A 326 2.19 10.64 1.00
N VAL A 327 1.35 10.95 2.00
CA VAL A 327 1.39 12.24 2.72
C VAL A 327 2.82 12.52 3.17
N SER A 328 3.47 11.55 3.82
CA SER A 328 4.88 11.67 4.24
C SER A 328 5.84 11.96 3.08
N ARG A 329 5.63 11.34 1.91
CA ARG A 329 6.47 11.54 0.72
C ARG A 329 6.31 12.95 0.14
N GLN A 330 5.07 13.45 0.05
CA GLN A 330 4.79 14.83 -0.37
C GLN A 330 5.50 15.84 0.55
N LEU A 331 5.37 15.66 1.86
CA LEU A 331 6.00 16.53 2.86
C LEU A 331 7.53 16.48 2.79
N GLY A 332 8.10 15.29 2.59
CA GLY A 332 9.54 15.11 2.40
C GLY A 332 10.08 15.86 1.19
N MET A 333 9.30 15.94 0.11
CA MET A 333 9.68 16.71 -1.10
C MET A 333 9.62 18.21 -0.89
N ALA A 334 8.72 18.68 -0.03
CA ALA A 334 8.59 20.09 0.31
C ALA A 334 9.74 20.59 1.21
N LYS A 335 10.22 19.75 2.13
CA LYS A 335 11.39 20.08 2.98
C LYS A 335 12.68 20.24 2.18
N LYS A 336 12.86 19.49 1.09
CA LYS A 336 14.02 19.58 0.19
C LYS A 336 14.05 20.84 -0.70
N VAL A 337 13.03 21.70 -0.65
CA VAL A 337 12.99 22.98 -1.38
C VAL A 337 13.53 24.15 -0.54
N LYS A 338 13.70 23.95 0.77
CA LYS A 338 14.15 24.99 1.72
C LYS A 338 15.67 24.96 2.01
N GLY A 339 16.46 24.28 1.20
CA GLY A 339 17.93 24.26 1.27
C GLY A 339 18.51 24.34 -0.13
#